data_AF-A0A7Z9ILT1-F1
#
_entry.id   AF-A0A7Z9ILT1-F1
#
_cell.length_a   1.000
_cell.length_b   1.000
_cell.length_c   1.000
_cell.angle_alpha   90.00
_cell.angle_beta   90.00
_cell.angle_gamma   90.00
#
_symmetry.space_group_name_H-M   'P 1'
#
loop_
_entity.id
_entity.type
_entity.pdbx_description
1 polymer ?
#
loop_
_entity_poly.entity_id
_entity_poly.type
_entity_poly.pdbx_seq_one_letter_code
_entity_poly.pdbx_strand_id
1 'polypeptide(L)' 'MISLKAFLVMGVWTIAVLVGLYLIGAHLNYRDPIWAIGIAAALLITHMVNMSLYFRITGNKPYLWFK' A
#
# COMPACT_ATOMS: atom_id res chain seq x y z
N MET A 1 -5.85 18.05 8.29
CA MET A 1 -4.50 17.78 8.83
C MET A 1 -4.25 16.31 9.15
N ILE A 2 -5.15 15.60 9.85
CA ILE A 2 -4.96 14.18 10.19
C ILE A 2 -4.90 13.27 8.94
N SER A 3 -5.74 13.52 7.94
CA SER A 3 -5.69 12.77 6.67
C SER A 3 -4.36 12.97 5.92
N LEU A 4 -3.79 14.18 5.95
CA LEU A 4 -2.45 14.43 5.39
C LEU A 4 -1.38 13.61 6.11
N LYS A 5 -1.44 13.53 7.45
CA LYS A 5 -0.56 12.67 8.24
C LYS A 5 -0.72 11.19 7.86
N ALA A 6 -1.95 10.73 7.65
CA ALA A 6 -2.20 9.36 7.19
C ALA A 6 -1.57 9.10 5.82
N PHE A 7 -1.74 10.02 4.85
CA PHE A 7 -1.14 9.90 3.53
C PHE A 7 0.39 9.92 3.56
N LEU A 8 1.02 10.71 4.44
CA LEU A 8 2.48 10.69 4.60
C LEU A 8 2.98 9.32 5.10
N VAL A 9 2.32 8.75 6.11
CA VAL A 9 2.70 7.43 6.64
C VAL A 9 2.47 6.33 5.60
N MET A 10 1.34 6.35 4.89
CA MET A 10 1.07 5.45 3.76
C MET A 10 2.09 5.62 2.63
N GLY A 11 2.50 6.85 2.34
CA GLY A 11 3.51 7.17 1.34
C GLY A 11 4.85 6.53 1.67
N VAL A 12 5.32 6.67 2.92
CA VAL A 12 6.56 6.02 3.39
C VAL A 12 6.46 4.50 3.26
N TRP A 13 5.36 3.90 3.68
CA TRP A 13 5.14 2.45 3.54
C TRP A 13 5.17 2.00 2.08
N THR A 14 4.45 2.72 1.21
CA THR A 14 4.35 2.41 -0.22
C THR A 14 5.70 2.55 -0.92
N ILE A 15 6.49 3.57 -0.57
CA ILE A 15 7.86 3.75 -1.09
C ILE A 15 8.76 2.60 -0.64
N ALA A 16 8.67 2.19 0.63
CA ALA A 16 9.46 1.06 1.14
C ALA A 16 9.17 -0.24 0.38
N VAL A 17 7.89 -0.54 0.11
CA VAL A 17 7.49 -1.68 -0.72
C VAL A 17 7.99 -1.54 -2.15
N LEU A 18 7.84 -0.35 -2.76
CA LEU A 18 8.31 -0.10 -4.13
C LEU A 18 9.81 -0.34 -4.26
N VAL A 19 10.60 0.15 -3.30
CA VAL A 19 12.06 -0.10 -3.24
C VAL A 19 12.34 -1.59 -3.08
N GLY A 20 11.62 -2.29 -2.19
CA GLY A 20 11.76 -3.74 -2.03
C GLY A 20 11.51 -4.51 -3.33
N LEU A 21 10.41 -4.21 -4.02
CA LEU A 21 10.06 -4.80 -5.32
C LEU A 21 11.11 -4.46 -6.40
N TYR A 22 11.64 -3.24 -6.40
CA TYR A 22 12.67 -2.83 -7.33
C TYR A 22 13.97 -3.63 -7.12
N LEU A 23 14.42 -3.76 -5.87
CA LEU A 23 15.66 -4.46 -5.50
C LEU A 23 15.63 -5.95 -5.86
N ILE A 24 14.46 -6.60 -5.80
CA ILE A 24 14.31 -8.01 -6.19
C ILE A 24 14.07 -8.18 -7.70
N GLY A 25 14.14 -7.09 -8.49
CA GLY A 25 13.96 -7.15 -9.94
C GLY A 25 12.53 -7.46 -10.39
N ALA A 26 11.51 -7.15 -9.57
CA ALA A 26 10.11 -7.39 -9.93
C ALA A 26 9.72 -6.73 -11.25
N HIS A 27 10.27 -5.54 -11.51
CA HIS A 27 10.06 -4.78 -12.75
C HIS A 27 10.66 -5.44 -14.00
N LEU A 28 11.56 -6.41 -13.85
CA LEU A 28 12.14 -7.18 -14.95
C LEU A 28 11.35 -8.48 -15.21
N ASN A 29 10.70 -9.02 -14.18
CA ASN A 29 10.08 -10.34 -14.21
C ASN A 29 8.55 -10.32 -14.27
N TYR A 30 7.91 -9.14 -14.43
CA TYR A 30 6.45 -8.99 -14.40
C TYR A 30 5.66 -9.80 -15.45
N ARG A 31 6.33 -10.34 -16.48
CA ARG A 31 5.72 -11.19 -17.52
C ARG A 31 5.71 -12.67 -17.17
N ASP A 32 6.55 -13.10 -16.22
CA ASP A 32 6.51 -14.45 -15.72
C ASP A 32 5.26 -14.63 -14.83
N PRO A 33 4.42 -15.66 -15.06
CA PRO A 33 3.17 -15.81 -14.32
C PRO A 33 3.34 -15.94 -12.79
N ILE A 34 4.40 -16.61 -12.33
CA ILE A 34 4.64 -16.79 -10.90
C ILE A 34 5.02 -15.45 -10.28
N TRP A 35 5.92 -14.71 -10.92
CA TRP A 35 6.27 -13.36 -10.52
C TRP A 35 5.07 -12.41 -10.56
N ALA A 36 4.25 -12.47 -11.61
CA ALA A 36 3.06 -11.62 -11.73
C ALA A 36 2.09 -11.84 -10.56
N ILE A 37 1.83 -13.10 -10.18
CA ILE A 37 0.98 -13.44 -9.04
C ILE A 37 1.63 -12.93 -7.73
N GLY A 38 2.94 -13.13 -7.56
CA GLY A 38 3.67 -12.65 -6.38
C GLY A 38 3.63 -11.12 -6.24
N ILE A 39 3.85 -10.39 -7.34
CA ILE A 39 3.77 -8.92 -7.38
C ILE A 39 2.34 -8.47 -7.08
N ALA A 40 1.34 -9.09 -7.70
CA ALA A 40 -0.07 -8.77 -7.44
C ALA A 40 -0.43 -8.98 -5.96
N ALA A 41 -0.02 -10.09 -5.36
CA ALA A 41 -0.23 -10.37 -3.94
C ALA A 41 0.47 -9.33 -3.05
N ALA A 42 1.73 -8.98 -3.34
CA ALA A 42 2.48 -7.98 -2.60
C ALA A 42 1.80 -6.59 -2.66
N LEU A 43 1.34 -6.18 -3.83
CA LEU A 43 0.62 -4.91 -4.02
C LEU A 43 -0.74 -4.92 -3.31
N LEU A 44 -1.47 -6.04 -3.34
CA LEU A 44 -2.73 -6.20 -2.61
C LEU A 44 -2.53 -6.07 -1.10
N ILE A 45 -1.54 -6.77 -0.54
CA ILE A 45 -1.20 -6.68 0.89
C ILE A 45 -0.80 -5.24 1.24
N THR A 46 0.01 -4.60 0.40
CA THR A 46 0.41 -3.20 0.57
C THR A 46 -0.79 -2.27 0.64
N HIS A 47 -1.78 -2.49 -0.24
CA HIS A 47 -3.02 -1.74 -0.23
C HIS A 47 -3.85 -1.99 1.04
N MET A 48 -3.97 -3.23 1.50
CA MET A 48 -4.68 -3.57 2.75
C MET A 48 -4.02 -2.91 3.97
N VAL A 49 -2.68 -2.91 4.04
CA VAL A 49 -1.93 -2.22 5.08
C VAL A 49 -2.14 -0.70 4.99
N ASN A 50 -2.13 -0.12 3.80
CA ASN A 50 -2.44 1.30 3.61
C ASN A 50 -3.83 1.67 4.15
N MET A 51 -4.84 0.84 3.88
CA MET A 51 -6.18 1.03 4.44
C MET A 51 -6.14 0.92 5.97
N SER A 52 -5.50 -0.11 6.53
CA SER A 52 -5.34 -0.26 7.98
C SER A 52 -4.67 0.96 8.63
N LEU A 53 -3.58 1.47 8.05
CA LEU A 53 -2.89 2.68 8.50
C LEU A 53 -3.81 3.90 8.43
N TYR A 54 -4.52 4.07 7.32
CA TYR A 54 -5.45 5.19 7.15
C TYR A 54 -6.55 5.18 8.22
N PHE A 55 -7.23 4.05 8.42
CA PHE A 55 -8.28 3.91 9.43
C PHE A 55 -7.74 4.09 10.85
N ARG A 56 -6.54 3.56 11.15
CA ARG A 56 -5.92 3.69 12.47
C ARG A 56 -5.52 5.13 12.79
N ILE A 57 -5.10 5.91 11.80
CA ILE A 57 -4.65 7.30 11.97
C ILE A 57 -5.84 8.27 11.94
N THR A 58 -6.78 8.10 11.01
CA THR A 58 -7.95 8.97 10.86
C THR A 58 -9.09 8.61 11.83
N GLY A 59 -9.03 7.43 12.44
CA GLY A 59 -10.01 6.90 13.38
C GLY A 59 -11.30 6.44 12.69
N ASN A 60 -12.38 6.41 13.47
CA ASN A 60 -13.72 5.93 13.10
C ASN A 60 -14.51 6.90 12.18
N LYS A 61 -13.85 7.77 11.43
CA LYS A 61 -14.48 8.78 10.57
C LYS A 61 -14.73 8.39 9.10
N PRO A 62 -13.99 7.46 8.46
CA PRO A 62 -14.18 7.21 7.04
C PRO A 62 -15.50 6.51 6.68
N TYR A 63 -16.18 5.88 7.64
CA TYR A 63 -17.50 5.28 7.46
C TYR A 63 -18.66 6.23 7.78
N LEU A 64 -18.37 7.48 8.18
CA LEU A 64 -19.35 8.55 8.31
C LEU A 64 -19.42 9.42 7.04
N TRP A 65 -18.90 8.93 5.91
CA TRP A 65 -18.94 9.64 4.61
C TRP A 65 -20.37 10.00 4.17
N PHE A 66 -21.37 9.25 4.65
CA PHE A 66 -22.76 9.63 4.59
C PHE A 66 -23.20 10.15 5.96
N LYS A 67 -23.25 11.48 6.10
CA LYS A 67 -24.12 12.14 7.07
C LYS A 67 -25.36 12.63 6.33
#